data_AF-A0A7Z0PYQ9-F1
#
_entry.id   AF-A0A7Z0PYQ9-F1
#
_cell.length_a   1.000
_cell.length_b   1.000
_cell.length_c   1.000
_cell.angle_alpha   90.00
_cell.angle_beta   90.00
_cell.angle_gamma   90.00
#
_symmetry.space_group_name_H-M   'P 1'
#
loop_
_entity.id
_entity.type
_entity.pdbx_description
1 polymer ?
#
loop_
_entity_poly.entity_id
_entity_poly.type
_entity_poly.pdbx_seq_one_letter_code
_entity_poly.pdbx_strand_id
1 'polypeptide(L)'
;MTAPTALVIQNFPGGGPRRWGDWLDEAGLGCEVIEAHTGAAVPDTRAARGHAALVVLGGPFMPDDDVRAPWLPAVRALTRQALEDGRPYFGVCL
;
A
#
# COMPACT_ATOMS: atom_id res chain seq x y z
N MET A 1 -8.13 23.07 0.20
CA MET A 1 -8.48 21.65 -0.03
C MET A 1 -7.18 20.87 0.00
N THR A 2 -7.07 19.84 0.84
CA THR A 2 -5.90 18.96 0.86
C THR A 2 -5.88 18.15 -0.44
N ALA A 3 -4.72 17.98 -1.05
CA ALA A 3 -4.58 17.15 -2.24
C ALA A 3 -5.06 15.72 -1.96
N PRO A 4 -5.69 15.03 -2.94
CA PRO A 4 -6.02 13.61 -2.79
C PRO A 4 -4.72 12.82 -2.54
N THR A 5 -4.81 11.72 -1.79
CA THR A 5 -3.62 10.91 -1.47
C THR A 5 -3.72 9.50 -2.03
N ALA A 6 -2.58 8.89 -2.35
CA ALA A 6 -2.44 7.46 -2.54
C ALA A 6 -1.96 6.82 -1.25
N LEU A 7 -2.58 5.71 -0.86
CA LEU A 7 -2.11 4.87 0.22
C LEU A 7 -1.02 3.94 -0.31
N VAL A 8 0.15 3.96 0.31
CA VAL A 8 1.30 3.15 -0.09
C VAL A 8 1.63 2.17 1.04
N ILE A 9 1.55 0.87 0.77
CA ILE A 9 1.94 -0.17 1.72
C ILE A 9 3.40 -0.55 1.51
N GLN A 10 4.24 -0.36 2.53
CA GLN A 10 5.64 -0.75 2.53
C GLN A 10 5.83 -2.07 3.30
N ASN A 11 6.23 -3.12 2.59
CA ASN A 11 6.33 -4.47 3.12
C ASN A 11 7.72 -4.83 3.70
N PHE A 12 8.74 -3.99 3.58
CA PHE A 12 10.05 -4.23 4.20
C PHE A 12 10.87 -2.95 4.39
N PRO A 13 11.85 -2.91 5.33
CA PRO A 13 12.58 -1.68 5.66
C PRO A 13 13.47 -1.13 4.54
N GLY A 14 14.01 -2.01 3.69
CA GLY A 14 14.79 -1.60 2.50
C GLY A 14 13.91 -1.18 1.32
N GLY A 15 12.59 -1.20 1.51
CA GLY A 15 11.59 -0.73 0.57
C GLY A 15 11.24 0.73 0.82
N GLY A 16 10.41 1.30 -0.05
CA GLY A 16 9.94 2.68 0.07
C GLY A 16 9.46 3.20 -1.28
N PRO A 17 8.66 4.28 -1.30
CA PRO A 17 8.03 4.76 -2.52
C PRO A 17 9.06 5.15 -3.60
N ARG A 18 10.22 5.73 -3.23
CA ARG A 18 11.26 6.16 -4.19
C ARG A 18 10.61 6.94 -5.34
N ARG A 19 10.83 6.52 -6.60
CA ARG A 19 10.21 7.14 -7.79
C ARG A 19 8.68 7.23 -7.71
N TRP A 20 8.00 6.32 -7.03
CA TRP A 20 6.55 6.44 -6.83
C TRP A 20 6.17 7.67 -6.01
N GLY A 21 6.99 8.07 -5.04
CA GLY A 21 6.75 9.30 -4.27
C GLY A 21 6.76 10.51 -5.19
N ASP A 22 7.82 10.64 -6.00
CA ASP A 22 7.97 11.74 -6.96
C ASP A 22 6.85 11.74 -8.02
N TRP A 23 6.54 10.57 -8.60
CA TRP A 23 5.49 10.47 -9.62
C TRP A 23 4.08 10.77 -9.10
N LEU A 24 3.79 10.38 -7.84
CA LEU A 24 2.52 10.71 -7.21
C LEU A 24 2.42 12.22 -6.98
N ASP A 25 3.48 12.85 -6.47
CA ASP A 25 3.54 14.29 -6.23
C ASP A 25 3.41 15.10 -7.54
N GLU A 26 4.13 14.71 -8.60
CA GLU A 26 4.01 15.29 -9.94
C GLU A 26 2.59 15.17 -10.52
N ALA A 27 1.87 14.10 -10.18
CA ALA A 27 0.47 13.89 -10.56
C ALA A 27 -0.52 14.65 -9.65
N GLY A 28 -0.04 15.37 -8.63
CA GLY A 28 -0.87 16.08 -7.65
C GLY A 28 -1.54 15.17 -6.61
N LEU A 29 -0.98 13.97 -6.39
CA LEU A 29 -1.39 13.04 -5.33
C LEU A 29 -0.37 13.01 -4.20
N GLY A 30 -0.82 13.25 -2.97
CA GLY A 30 0.04 13.01 -1.79
C GLY A 30 0.33 11.52 -1.61
N CYS A 31 1.49 11.19 -1.04
CA CYS A 31 1.91 9.82 -0.77
C CYS A 31 1.85 9.52 0.73
N GLU A 32 0.87 8.72 1.18
CA GLU A 32 0.75 8.29 2.57
C GLU A 32 1.26 6.86 2.72
N VAL A 33 2.34 6.68 3.48
CA VAL A 33 3.02 5.39 3.62
C VAL A 33 2.62 4.70 4.92
N ILE A 34 2.19 3.45 4.82
CA ILE A 34 2.06 2.52 5.94
C ILE A 34 3.23 1.54 5.90
N GLU A 35 4.13 1.65 6.87
CA GLU A 35 5.23 0.71 7.08
C GLU A 35 4.73 -0.57 7.75
N ALA A 36 3.97 -1.40 7.02
CA ALA A 36 3.33 -2.60 7.57
C ALA A 36 4.33 -3.55 8.27
N HIS A 37 5.58 -3.58 7.81
CA HIS A 37 6.65 -4.37 8.41
C HIS A 37 7.05 -3.94 9.83
N THR A 38 6.66 -2.73 10.31
CA THR A 38 6.91 -2.27 11.68
C THR A 38 5.80 -2.70 12.66
N GLY A 39 4.78 -3.40 12.16
CA GLY A 39 3.56 -3.71 12.93
C GLY A 39 2.49 -2.63 12.84
N ALA A 40 2.67 -1.61 11.99
CA ALA A 40 1.62 -0.65 11.69
C ALA A 40 0.37 -1.36 11.14
N ALA A 41 -0.81 -0.96 11.62
CA ALA A 41 -2.07 -1.56 11.21
C ALA A 41 -2.34 -1.27 9.73
N VAL A 42 -2.57 -2.34 8.95
CA VAL A 42 -3.04 -2.22 7.56
C VAL A 42 -4.54 -1.95 7.60
N PRO A 43 -5.02 -0.81 7.04
CA PRO A 43 -6.44 -0.50 7.05
C PRO A 43 -7.24 -1.47 6.17
N ASP A 44 -8.52 -1.65 6.48
CA ASP A 44 -9.45 -2.23 5.52
C ASP A 44 -9.83 -1.20 4.44
N THR A 45 -10.55 -1.61 3.39
CA THR A 45 -10.92 -0.66 2.34
C THR A 45 -11.77 0.49 2.82
N ARG A 46 -12.63 0.30 3.83
CA ARG A 46 -13.49 1.38 4.37
C ARG A 46 -12.64 2.48 4.98
N ALA A 47 -11.69 2.12 5.85
CA ALA A 47 -10.72 3.04 6.41
C ALA A 47 -9.85 3.65 5.31
N ALA A 48 -9.51 2.88 4.27
CA ALA A 48 -8.73 3.37 3.15
C ALA A 48 -9.53 4.22 2.12
N ARG A 49 -10.86 4.39 2.23
CA ARG A 49 -11.67 5.16 1.24
C ARG A 49 -11.30 6.65 1.17
N GLY A 50 -10.57 7.17 2.16
CA GLY A 50 -10.01 8.52 2.11
C GLY A 50 -8.92 8.71 1.05
N HIS A 51 -8.37 7.62 0.49
CA HIS A 51 -7.31 7.64 -0.50
C HIS A 51 -7.85 7.38 -1.91
N ALA A 52 -7.35 8.13 -2.89
CA ALA A 52 -7.71 8.03 -4.29
C ALA A 52 -7.14 6.78 -4.98
N ALA A 53 -6.03 6.23 -4.46
CA ALA A 53 -5.35 5.06 -5.04
C ALA A 53 -4.69 4.19 -3.94
N LEU A 54 -4.37 2.94 -4.30
CA LEU A 54 -3.59 2.01 -3.49
C LEU A 54 -2.34 1.57 -4.25
N VAL A 55 -1.18 1.71 -3.63
CA VAL A 55 0.09 1.16 -4.12
C VAL A 55 0.61 0.15 -3.10
N VAL A 56 0.90 -1.07 -3.53
CA VAL A 56 1.52 -2.10 -2.67
C VAL A 56 2.95 -2.33 -3.15
N LEU A 57 3.92 -1.99 -2.30
CA LEU A 57 5.33 -2.17 -2.59
C LEU A 57 5.76 -3.58 -2.22
N GLY A 58 6.61 -4.19 -3.04
CA GLY A 58 7.09 -5.55 -2.82
C GLY A 58 8.05 -5.66 -1.64
N GLY A 59 8.57 -6.86 -1.44
CA GLY A 59 9.56 -7.17 -0.42
C GLY A 59 10.20 -8.54 -0.64
N PRO A 60 11.12 -8.95 0.24
CA PRO A 60 11.89 -10.20 0.09
C PRO A 60 11.13 -11.46 0.53
N PHE A 61 9.82 -11.35 0.78
CA PHE A 61 8.98 -12.45 1.26
C PHE A 61 8.32 -13.20 0.10
N MET A 62 7.77 -14.38 0.38
CA MET A 62 6.77 -14.98 -0.52
C MET A 62 5.39 -14.39 -0.19
N PRO A 63 4.43 -14.35 -1.15
CA PRO A 63 3.13 -13.72 -0.92
C PRO A 63 2.32 -14.38 0.20
N ASP A 64 2.62 -15.63 0.54
CA ASP A 64 1.98 -16.49 1.54
C ASP A 64 2.86 -16.75 2.77
N ASP A 65 3.96 -16.00 2.93
CA ASP A 65 4.90 -16.13 4.05
C ASP A 65 4.39 -15.48 5.33
N ASP A 66 3.20 -15.89 5.77
CA ASP A 66 2.46 -15.27 6.87
C ASP A 66 3.15 -15.44 8.23
N VAL A 67 4.08 -16.38 8.34
CA VAL A 67 4.85 -16.61 9.58
C VAL A 67 5.95 -15.56 9.73
N ARG A 68 6.70 -15.25 8.65
CA ARG A 68 7.78 -14.26 8.70
C ARG A 68 7.30 -12.84 8.43
N ALA A 69 6.15 -12.70 7.77
CA ALA A 69 5.52 -11.42 7.43
C ALA A 69 4.03 -11.41 7.82
N PRO A 70 3.71 -11.34 9.12
CA PRO A 70 2.34 -11.49 9.65
C PRO A 70 1.34 -10.41 9.20
N TRP A 71 1.80 -9.33 8.55
CA TRP A 71 0.94 -8.30 7.97
C TRP A 71 0.42 -8.67 6.56
N LEU A 72 1.08 -9.57 5.83
CA LEU A 72 0.70 -9.92 4.46
C LEU A 72 -0.76 -10.39 4.30
N PRO A 73 -1.36 -11.16 5.23
CA PRO A 73 -2.78 -11.48 5.15
C PRO A 73 -3.68 -10.24 5.04
N ALA A 74 -3.38 -9.19 5.82
CA ALA A 74 -4.13 -7.94 5.79
C ALA A 74 -3.89 -7.18 4.48
N VAL A 75 -2.65 -7.16 3.98
CA VAL A 75 -2.32 -6.53 2.68
C VAL A 75 -3.03 -7.24 1.52
N ARG A 76 -3.08 -8.57 1.52
CA ARG A 76 -3.84 -9.36 0.53
C ARG A 76 -5.34 -9.08 0.62
N ALA A 77 -5.88 -8.96 1.84
CA ALA A 77 -7.28 -8.62 2.05
C ALA A 77 -7.62 -7.23 1.51
N LEU A 78 -6.80 -6.22 1.83
CA LEU A 78 -6.93 -4.86 1.33
C LEU A 78 -6.83 -4.80 -0.20
N THR A 79 -5.89 -5.54 -0.80
CA THR A 79 -5.73 -5.62 -2.25
C THR A 79 -6.98 -6.19 -2.92
N ARG A 80 -7.51 -7.31 -2.43
CA ARG A 80 -8.74 -7.90 -2.96
C ARG A 80 -9.91 -6.93 -2.91
N GLN A 81 -10.10 -6.29 -1.76
CA GLN A 81 -11.17 -5.32 -1.56
C GLN A 81 -11.00 -4.09 -2.48
N ALA A 82 -9.78 -3.60 -2.68
CA ALA A 82 -9.52 -2.48 -3.59
C ALA A 82 -9.88 -2.81 -5.04
N LEU A 83 -9.59 -4.03 -5.47
CA LEU A 83 -9.95 -4.54 -6.80
C LEU A 83 -11.48 -4.71 -6.94
N GLU A 84 -12.14 -5.25 -5.91
CA GLU A 84 -13.60 -5.38 -5.86
C GLU A 84 -14.32 -4.01 -5.92
N ASP A 85 -13.76 -3.00 -5.25
CA ASP A 85 -14.27 -1.63 -5.24
C ASP A 85 -13.90 -0.82 -6.50
N GLY A 86 -13.12 -1.39 -7.43
CA GLY A 86 -12.65 -0.70 -8.64
C GLY A 86 -11.68 0.46 -8.35
N ARG A 87 -11.03 0.47 -7.18
CA ARG A 87 -10.06 1.50 -6.82
C ARG A 87 -8.79 1.35 -7.68
N PRO A 88 -8.23 2.46 -8.19
CA PRO A 88 -6.91 2.42 -8.83
C PRO A 88 -5.88 1.74 -7.93
N TYR A 89 -5.28 0.67 -8.45
CA TYR A 89 -4.34 -0.18 -7.74
C TYR A 89 -3.08 -0.40 -8.57
N PHE A 90 -1.91 -0.36 -7.91
CA PHE A 90 -0.64 -0.76 -8.51
C PHE A 90 0.19 -1.61 -7.53
N GLY A 91 0.61 -2.80 -7.96
CA GLY A 91 1.54 -3.66 -7.23
C GLY A 91 2.95 -3.57 -7.82
N VAL A 92 3.97 -3.31 -6.99
CA VAL A 92 5.38 -3.31 -7.40
C VAL A 92 6.04 -4.56 -6.86
N CYS A 93 6.23 -5.59 -7.69
CA CYS A 93 6.67 -6.89 -7.19
C CYS A 93 5.64 -7.44 -6.17
N LEU A 94 6.08 -8.06 -5.08
CA LEU A 94 5.32 -8.98 -4.24
C LEU A 94 3.85 -8.62 -3.92
#